data_AF-A0A482PU17-F1
#
_entry.id   AF-A0A482PU17-F1
#
_cell.length_a   1.000
_cell.length_b   1.000
_cell.length_c   1.000
_cell.angle_alpha   90.00
_cell.angle_beta   90.00
_cell.angle_gamma   90.00
#
_symmetry.space_group_name_H-M   'P 1'
#
loop_
_entity.id
_entity.type
_entity.pdbx_description
1 polymer ?
#
loop_
_entity_poly.entity_id
_entity_poly.type
_entity_poly.pdbx_seq_one_letter_code
_entity_poly.pdbx_strand_id
1 'polypeptide(L)'
;MEKMALRNEIRALQSIGRNGCVYSNGTPGEIIPFVDCFVPGELRIDLYSREREINGTGNTSDDWDVDECCARLMIIPFEQTLQGFRRAYRLARMCARLPRYQSRLAFALR
;
A
#
# COMPACT_ATOMS: atom_id res chain seq x y z
N MET A 1 -27.89 -2.77 0.53
CA MET A 1 -26.94 -3.76 1.10
C MET A 1 -25.50 -3.53 0.65
N GLU A 2 -25.26 -3.24 -0.63
CA GLU A 2 -23.89 -3.05 -1.19
C GLU A 2 -23.04 -1.97 -0.49
N LYS A 3 -23.63 -0.82 -0.15
CA LYS A 3 -22.92 0.24 0.60
C LYS A 3 -22.41 -0.21 1.97
N MET A 4 -23.11 -1.12 2.65
CA MET A 4 -22.65 -1.68 3.94
C MET A 4 -21.49 -2.65 3.73
N ALA A 5 -21.55 -3.48 2.68
CA ALA A 5 -20.46 -4.40 2.35
C ALA A 5 -19.17 -3.64 1.98
N LEU A 6 -19.28 -2.58 1.16
CA LEU A 6 -18.15 -1.71 0.85
C LEU A 6 -17.54 -1.07 2.11
N ARG A 7 -18.38 -0.53 3.00
CA ARG A 7 -17.92 0.05 4.27
C ARG A 7 -17.19 -0.96 5.14
N ASN A 8 -17.64 -2.21 5.16
CA ASN A 8 -16.99 -3.27 5.92
C ASN A 8 -15.61 -3.62 5.34
N GLU A 9 -15.47 -3.69 4.01
CA GLU A 9 -14.20 -3.94 3.34
C GLU A 9 -13.20 -2.79 3.56
N ILE A 10 -13.66 -1.53 3.46
CA ILE A 10 -12.84 -0.34 3.78
C ILE A 10 -12.40 -0.37 5.24
N ARG A 11 -13.31 -0.67 6.18
CA ARG A 11 -12.98 -0.79 7.61
C ARG A 11 -11.99 -1.92 7.89
N ALA A 12 -12.13 -3.05 7.20
CA ALA A 12 -11.19 -4.17 7.32
C ALA A 12 -9.79 -3.73 6.88
N LEU A 13 -9.67 -3.05 5.74
CA LEU A 13 -8.40 -2.53 5.24
C LEU A 13 -7.80 -1.46 6.17
N GLN A 14 -8.62 -0.54 6.69
CA GLN A 14 -8.18 0.45 7.68
C GLN A 14 -7.73 -0.20 9.00
N SER A 15 -8.40 -1.26 9.43
CA SER A 15 -8.01 -2.05 10.60
C SER A 15 -6.67 -2.75 10.37
N ILE A 16 -6.46 -3.30 9.17
CA ILE A 16 -5.17 -3.89 8.77
C ILE A 16 -4.08 -2.82 8.75
N GLY A 17 -4.31 -1.63 8.20
CA GLY A 17 -3.32 -0.55 8.22
C GLY A 17 -2.96 -0.11 9.63
N ARG A 18 -3.96 0.09 10.51
CA ARG A 18 -3.75 0.52 11.90
C ARG A 18 -3.11 -0.55 12.78
N ASN A 19 -3.48 -1.82 12.61
CA ASN A 19 -2.94 -2.93 13.39
C ASN A 19 -1.65 -3.49 12.76
N GLY A 20 -1.43 -3.29 11.47
CA GLY A 20 -0.22 -3.66 10.71
C GLY A 20 0.93 -2.68 10.88
N CYS A 21 0.72 -1.52 11.52
CA CYS A 21 1.80 -0.73 12.14
C CYS A 21 2.52 -1.51 13.25
N VAL A 22 1.96 -2.64 13.69
CA VAL A 22 2.71 -3.73 14.33
C VAL A 22 2.97 -4.76 13.22
N TYR A 23 4.18 -4.75 12.67
CA TYR A 23 4.65 -5.75 11.72
C TYR A 23 4.55 -7.14 12.36
N SER A 24 3.39 -7.77 12.20
CA SER A 24 3.09 -9.06 12.80
C SER A 24 3.79 -10.16 12.02
N ASN A 25 4.36 -11.13 12.75
CA ASN A 25 4.92 -12.40 12.25
C ASN A 25 3.86 -13.32 11.60
N GLY A 26 2.82 -12.76 10.98
CA GLY A 26 1.79 -13.50 10.27
C GLY A 26 2.32 -14.05 8.94
N THR A 27 1.70 -15.12 8.47
CA THR A 27 2.05 -15.79 7.23
C THR A 27 2.12 -14.78 6.06
N PRO A 28 3.23 -14.71 5.27
CA PRO A 28 3.50 -13.67 4.26
C PRO A 28 2.52 -13.54 3.07
N GLY A 29 1.35 -14.20 3.10
CA GLY A 29 0.48 -14.36 1.94
C GLY A 29 -0.69 -13.36 1.81
N GLU A 30 -1.25 -12.89 2.93
CA GLU A 30 -2.61 -12.35 2.93
C GLU A 30 -2.72 -10.83 3.12
N ILE A 31 -1.81 -10.23 3.89
CA ILE A 31 -1.80 -8.77 4.11
C ILE A 31 -0.82 -8.15 3.11
N ILE A 32 -1.28 -7.13 2.39
CA ILE A 32 -0.40 -6.34 1.54
C ILE A 32 -0.01 -5.11 2.35
N PRO A 33 1.24 -5.05 2.84
CA PRO A 33 1.69 -3.87 3.57
C PRO A 33 1.65 -2.66 2.63
N PHE A 34 1.51 -1.46 3.21
CA PHE A 34 1.54 -0.18 2.49
C PHE A 34 0.32 0.15 1.63
N VAL A 35 -0.77 -0.61 1.67
CA VAL A 35 -2.02 -0.23 1.00
C VAL A 35 -3.06 0.20 2.03
N ASP A 36 -3.57 1.42 1.90
CA ASP A 36 -4.61 1.96 2.77
C ASP A 36 -5.80 2.53 1.99
N CYS A 37 -6.87 2.85 2.74
CA CYS A 37 -8.08 3.46 2.21
C CYS A 37 -8.64 4.45 3.24
N PHE A 38 -7.89 5.52 3.56
CA PHE A 38 -8.38 6.54 4.50
C PHE A 38 -9.40 7.50 3.89
N VAL A 39 -9.36 7.72 2.58
CA VAL A 39 -10.30 8.58 1.86
C VAL A 39 -11.27 7.73 1.05
N PRO A 40 -12.60 7.91 1.20
CA PRO A 40 -13.58 7.18 0.41
C PRO A 40 -13.38 7.38 -1.10
N GLY A 41 -13.30 6.29 -1.86
CA GLY A 41 -13.06 6.32 -3.31
C GLY A 41 -11.58 6.38 -3.70
N GLU A 42 -10.66 6.34 -2.73
CA GLU A 42 -9.22 6.32 -2.97
C GLU A 42 -8.56 5.17 -2.22
N LEU A 43 -7.82 4.33 -2.96
CA LEU A 43 -6.80 3.49 -2.37
C LEU A 43 -5.46 4.21 -2.47
N ARG A 44 -4.66 4.13 -1.42
CA ARG A 44 -3.35 4.76 -1.37
C ARG A 44 -2.30 3.69 -1.17
N ILE A 45 -1.18 3.85 -1.86
CA ILE A 45 0.00 3.00 -1.71
C ILE A 45 1.13 3.86 -1.17
N ASP A 46 1.63 3.52 0.01
CA ASP A 46 2.79 4.15 0.62
C ASP A 46 4.08 3.61 0.00
N LEU A 47 4.56 4.31 -1.03
CA LEU A 47 5.80 3.97 -1.73
C LEU A 47 7.06 4.39 -0.97
N TYR A 48 6.94 5.24 0.05
CA TYR A 48 8.05 5.70 0.85
C TYR A 48 8.42 4.63 1.88
N SER A 49 7.47 4.26 2.75
CA SER A 49 7.68 3.25 3.78
C SER A 49 8.01 1.87 3.20
N ARG A 50 7.46 1.58 2.02
CA ARG A 50 7.81 0.38 1.25
C ARG A 50 9.27 0.35 0.81
N GLU A 51 9.80 1.45 0.29
CA GLU A 51 11.19 1.51 -0.16
C GLU A 51 12.16 1.40 1.03
N ARG A 52 11.82 2.05 2.15
CA ARG A 52 12.57 1.93 3.40
C ARG A 52 12.61 0.51 3.94
N GLU A 53 11.48 -0.22 3.90
CA GLU A 53 11.43 -1.63 4.30
C GLU A 53 12.30 -2.51 3.39
N ILE A 54 12.20 -2.34 2.06
CA ILE A 54 13.03 -3.08 1.09
C ILE A 54 14.52 -2.82 1.31
N ASN A 55 14.89 -1.59 1.66
CA ASN A 55 16.28 -1.20 1.93
C ASN A 55 16.76 -1.56 3.34
N GLY A 56 15.91 -2.15 4.19
CA GLY A 56 16.24 -2.54 5.56
C GLY A 56 16.40 -1.37 6.53
N THR A 57 15.99 -0.15 6.15
CA THR A 57 16.08 1.04 7.02
C THR A 57 15.01 1.03 8.10
N GLY A 58 13.87 0.38 7.84
CA GLY A 58 12.72 0.37 8.73
C GLY A 58 11.94 1.70 8.74
N ASN A 59 10.75 1.67 9.33
CA ASN A 59 9.82 2.82 9.37
C ASN A 59 9.66 3.42 10.77
N THR A 60 10.47 2.96 11.73
CA THR A 60 10.48 3.45 13.12
C THR A 60 11.72 4.25 13.45
N SER A 61 12.55 4.57 12.45
CA SER A 61 13.79 5.30 12.63
C SER A 61 13.54 6.81 12.61
N ASP A 62 14.43 7.56 13.26
CA ASP A 62 14.29 9.01 13.45
C ASP A 62 14.35 9.81 12.14
N ASP A 63 14.87 9.23 11.05
CA ASP A 63 14.91 9.83 9.72
C ASP A 63 13.61 9.63 8.92
N TRP A 64 12.52 9.18 9.56
CA TRP A 64 11.24 9.03 8.90
C TRP A 64 10.59 10.38 8.61
N ASP A 65 10.58 10.77 7.34
CA ASP A 65 9.98 12.01 6.86
C ASP A 65 8.48 11.85 6.50
N VAL A 66 7.61 12.55 7.22
CA VAL A 66 6.16 12.60 7.00
C VAL A 66 5.81 13.23 5.65
N ASP A 67 6.50 14.29 5.28
CA ASP A 67 6.22 15.09 4.09
C ASP A 67 6.65 14.34 2.83
N GLU A 68 7.82 13.69 2.88
CA GLU A 68 8.26 12.80 1.79
C GLU A 68 7.31 11.60 1.64
N CYS A 69 6.87 11.03 2.76
CA CYS A 69 5.86 9.96 2.75
C CYS A 69 4.58 10.41 2.02
N CYS A 70 4.02 11.56 2.43
CA CYS A 70 2.81 12.12 1.82
C CYS A 70 2.99 12.42 0.33
N ALA A 71 4.13 12.99 -0.07
CA ALA A 71 4.44 13.31 -1.46
C ALA A 71 4.58 12.08 -2.35
N ARG A 72 4.87 10.91 -1.75
CA ARG A 72 5.12 9.65 -2.46
C ARG A 72 3.96 8.66 -2.39
N LEU A 73 2.80 9.09 -1.90
CA LEU A 73 1.57 8.28 -1.95
C LEU A 73 1.11 8.11 -3.41
N MET A 74 1.00 6.86 -3.85
CA MET A 74 0.32 6.56 -5.12
C MET A 74 -1.17 6.37 -4.87
N ILE A 75 -1.99 7.17 -5.55
CA ILE A 75 -3.44 7.13 -5.40
C ILE A 75 -4.05 6.32 -6.56
N ILE A 76 -4.88 5.33 -6.22
CA ILE A 76 -5.71 4.56 -7.14
C ILE A 76 -7.17 4.94 -6.87
N PRO A 77 -7.78 5.77 -7.71
CA PRO A 77 -9.19 6.12 -7.56
C PRO A 77 -10.08 4.91 -7.91
N PHE A 78 -11.25 4.84 -7.29
CA PHE A 78 -12.25 3.82 -7.58
C PHE A 78 -13.68 4.32 -7.42
N GLU A 79 -14.58 3.80 -8.26
CA GLU A 79 -16.01 3.97 -8.07
C GLU A 79 -16.43 3.39 -6.72
N GLN A 80 -17.22 4.12 -5.92
CA GLN A 80 -17.65 3.71 -4.58
C GLN A 80 -18.73 2.61 -4.60
N THR A 81 -18.44 1.53 -5.31
CA THR A 81 -19.17 0.27 -5.41
C THR A 81 -18.27 -0.85 -4.89
N LEU A 82 -18.86 -2.00 -4.53
CA LEU A 82 -18.06 -3.12 -4.02
C LEU A 82 -17.12 -3.67 -5.11
N GLN A 83 -17.59 -3.71 -6.35
CA GLN A 83 -16.80 -4.16 -7.49
C GLN A 83 -15.67 -3.18 -7.82
N GLY A 84 -15.94 -1.87 -7.78
CA GLY A 84 -14.94 -0.82 -7.98
C GLY A 84 -13.80 -0.94 -6.97
N PHE A 85 -14.15 -1.06 -5.68
CA PHE A 85 -13.17 -1.29 -4.61
C PHE A 85 -12.33 -2.55 -4.85
N ARG A 86 -12.96 -3.69 -5.15
CA ARG A 86 -12.23 -4.96 -5.34
C ARG A 86 -11.27 -4.92 -6.54
N ARG A 87 -11.66 -4.26 -7.63
CA ARG A 87 -10.79 -4.07 -8.81
C ARG A 87 -9.60 -3.20 -8.46
N ALA A 88 -9.85 -2.06 -7.81
CA ALA A 88 -8.79 -1.16 -7.38
C ALA A 88 -7.86 -1.83 -6.37
N TYR A 89 -8.39 -2.60 -5.42
CA TYR A 89 -7.59 -3.32 -4.44
C TYR A 89 -6.70 -4.36 -5.12
N ARG A 90 -7.21 -5.13 -6.08
CA ARG A 90 -6.38 -6.04 -6.88
C ARG A 90 -5.25 -5.30 -7.62
N LEU A 91 -5.54 -4.15 -8.20
CA LEU A 91 -4.52 -3.32 -8.85
C LEU A 91 -3.46 -2.84 -7.85
N ALA A 92 -3.89 -2.29 -6.71
CA ALA A 92 -3.01 -1.85 -5.64
C ALA A 92 -2.09 -2.97 -5.16
N ARG A 93 -2.64 -4.19 -5.02
CA ARG A 93 -1.88 -5.38 -4.64
C ARG A 93 -0.79 -5.73 -5.66
N MET A 94 -1.09 -5.62 -6.95
CA MET A 94 -0.09 -5.85 -7.99
C MET A 94 1.00 -4.78 -7.92
N CYS A 95 0.63 -3.50 -7.87
CA CYS A 95 1.57 -2.38 -7.78
C CYS A 95 2.50 -2.48 -6.55
N ALA A 96 1.97 -2.85 -5.38
CA ALA A 96 2.74 -3.02 -4.16
C ALA A 96 3.71 -4.21 -4.22
N ARG A 97 3.38 -5.26 -4.98
CA ARG A 97 4.22 -6.47 -5.13
C ARG A 97 5.25 -6.39 -6.26
N LEU A 98 5.14 -5.42 -7.17
CA LEU A 98 6.10 -5.29 -8.27
C LEU A 98 7.50 -4.99 -7.71
N PRO A 99 8.52 -5.84 -7.96
CA PRO A 99 9.90 -5.44 -7.70
C PRO A 99 10.16 -4.17 -8.50
N ARG A 100 10.66 -3.12 -7.85
CA ARG A 100 11.14 -1.95 -8.62
C ARG A 100 12.23 -2.49 -9.53
N TYR A 101 12.05 -2.30 -10.83
CA TYR A 101 13.11 -2.51 -11.80
C TYR A 101 14.34 -1.74 -11.29
N GLN A 102 15.37 -2.46 -10.84
CA GLN A 102 16.64 -1.86 -10.47
C GLN A 102 17.25 -1.35 -11.78
N SER A 103 17.18 -0.04 -12.02
CA SER A 103 17.90 0.63 -13.10
C SER A 103 19.43 0.48 -13.01
N ARG A 104 19.95 -0.22 -11.99
CA ARG A 104 21.37 -0.54 -11.83
C ARG A 104 21.93 -1.55 -12.85
N LEU A 105 21.10 -2.16 -13.71
CA LEU A 105 21.57 -3.07 -14.77
C LEU A 105 21.48 -2.50 -16.19
N ALA A 106 21.08 -1.25 -16.39
CA ALA A 106 20.99 -0.64 -17.72
C ALA A 106 22.34 -0.08 -18.27
N PHE A 107 23.47 -0.37 -17.62
CA PHE A 107 24.80 0.12 -18.05
C PHE A 107 25.79 -0.98 -18.48
N ALA A 108 25.32 -2.19 -18.82
CA ALA A 108 26.19 -3.28 -19.26
C ALA A 108 25.97 -3.72 -20.73
N LEU A 109 25.51 -2.82 -21.59
CA LEU A 109 25.53 -3.01 -23.06
C LEU A 109 26.00 -1.72 -23.74
N ARG A 110 27.29 -1.44 -23.63
CA ARG A 110 28.05 -0.64 -24.59
C ARG A 110 29.37 -1.34 -24.86
#